data_AF-A0A8J3DXL9-F1
#
_entry.id   AF-A0A8J3DXL9-F1
#
_cell.length_a   1.000
_cell.length_b   1.000
_cell.length_c   1.000
_cell.angle_alpha   90.00
_cell.angle_beta   90.00
_cell.angle_gamma   90.00
#
_symmetry.space_group_name_H-M   'P 1'
#
loop_
_entity.id
_entity.type
_entity.pdbx_description
1 polymer ?
#
loop_
_entity_poly.entity_id
_entity_poly.type
_entity_poly.pdbx_seq_one_letter_code
_entity_poly.pdbx_strand_id
1 'polypeptide(L)'
;MTFVLQTFGGDRLIREPAPRRSTHSRGPVALLRSAGTALGLGLAVSACSVIGTSEPPTAASSVPSSVPRVVGAQTPAQREHARILASYGGAYQDPALDELLAGVAKKLAAQSARPDIGYRVTVLNTPSINAFALPSGDLYITRGVVALANDTSEVAAVLAHEMAHVAARHAFERADRERQAQLVSRVVSGVLNDPEASALALAKSKLALARFSRVQELEADQLGIRTLAKTGYDPYAAGRFLGSMARAANLRARMGANGETPDFLSTHPSTPERVQLAVQGARHIAPPNPEARDKDAFLAAINGIVYGDDPRQGLVRGRRFVHPVLGFTLTAPEGFVLENTSEALVGVGPGGYAMRLDAEKVSKLGTPQEALEKGVVEGTEVSDIEPAQIGGMPAALGVARGRDWTFRVAAIQLDDDIYRLVFAARELTPETDARFREAIQSFRRLTSEEVISTRPQRLSVITVKPGESIESIAARMPFSDRAVERLLVLNGMEPGAQLTAGQKMKTVVE
;
A
#
# COMPACT_ATOMS: atom_id res chain seq x y z
N MET A 1 8.62 23.22 23.98
CA MET A 1 10.04 23.55 24.18
C MET A 1 10.58 24.11 22.87
N THR A 2 10.81 25.42 22.85
CA THR A 2 11.22 26.22 21.68
C THR A 2 12.66 25.92 21.29
N PHE A 3 12.95 25.67 20.01
CA PHE A 3 14.31 25.75 19.49
C PHE A 3 14.38 26.64 18.26
N VAL A 4 15.39 27.48 18.32
CA VAL A 4 15.63 28.72 17.57
C VAL A 4 16.57 28.43 16.40
N LEU A 5 16.29 29.08 15.28
CA LEU A 5 17.16 29.21 14.11
C LEU A 5 18.50 29.87 14.48
N GLN A 6 19.61 29.33 13.97
CA GLN A 6 20.85 30.10 13.83
C GLN A 6 21.37 30.07 12.39
N THR A 7 21.59 31.30 11.92
CA THR A 7 22.03 31.77 10.62
C THR A 7 23.55 31.68 10.44
N PHE A 8 23.98 31.49 9.19
CA PHE A 8 25.36 31.61 8.72
C PHE A 8 25.79 33.08 8.56
N GLY A 9 27.09 33.33 8.75
CA GLY A 9 27.80 34.47 8.14
C GLY A 9 29.16 34.78 8.78
N GLY A 10 30.23 34.84 7.98
CA GLY A 10 31.41 35.66 8.30
C GLY A 10 32.79 35.08 7.97
N ASP A 11 33.38 35.58 6.88
CA ASP A 11 34.75 35.37 6.37
C ASP A 11 35.91 35.64 7.35
N ARG A 12 37.04 34.93 7.17
CA ARG A 12 38.33 35.54 6.77
C ARG A 12 39.47 34.52 6.55
N LEU A 13 39.92 34.48 5.30
CA LEU A 13 41.29 34.43 4.76
C LEU A 13 42.47 34.08 5.71
N ILE A 14 43.40 33.22 5.23
CA ILE A 14 44.76 33.60 4.76
C ILE A 14 45.68 32.35 4.58
N ARG A 15 46.24 32.23 3.37
CA ARG A 15 47.53 31.63 2.91
C ARG A 15 47.72 30.11 2.72
N GLU A 16 47.84 29.71 1.44
CA GLU A 16 48.75 28.65 0.97
C GLU A 16 50.23 29.10 1.01
N PRO A 17 51.21 28.18 0.87
CA PRO A 17 51.68 27.83 -0.48
C PRO A 17 52.00 26.33 -0.71
N ALA A 18 51.54 25.83 -1.87
CA ALA A 18 52.22 25.11 -2.97
C ALA A 18 53.32 24.02 -2.75
N PRO A 19 53.50 23.11 -3.75
CA PRO A 19 53.84 21.69 -3.53
C PRO A 19 55.24 21.26 -4.02
N ARG A 20 55.67 20.03 -3.72
CA ARG A 20 56.78 19.38 -4.44
C ARG A 20 56.49 17.91 -4.81
N ARG A 21 56.80 17.63 -6.08
CA ARG A 21 56.70 16.37 -6.82
C ARG A 21 57.86 15.42 -6.54
N SER A 22 57.63 14.16 -6.94
CA SER A 22 58.60 13.20 -7.50
C SER A 22 59.43 12.42 -6.47
N THR A 23 59.88 11.18 -6.67
CA THR A 23 60.13 10.33 -7.85
C THR A 23 60.25 8.86 -7.39
N HIS A 24 60.09 7.91 -8.32
CA HIS A 24 60.47 6.50 -8.18
C HIS A 24 61.98 6.31 -7.94
N SER A 25 62.35 5.26 -7.18
CA SER A 25 63.66 4.61 -7.24
C SER A 25 63.60 3.15 -6.73
N ARG A 26 64.44 2.29 -7.32
CA ARG A 26 64.42 0.81 -7.28
C ARG A 26 65.45 0.24 -6.28
N GLY A 27 65.02 -0.78 -5.50
CA GLY A 27 65.77 -1.98 -4.98
C GLY A 27 67.05 -1.80 -4.13
N PRO A 28 67.72 -2.88 -3.65
CA PRO A 28 67.36 -4.32 -3.62
C PRO A 28 67.76 -5.11 -2.33
N VAL A 29 67.47 -6.44 -2.30
CA VAL A 29 68.07 -7.55 -1.47
C VAL A 29 67.73 -7.57 0.04
N ALA A 30 67.32 -8.64 0.75
CA ALA A 30 67.77 -10.05 0.88
C ALA A 30 66.60 -10.93 1.43
N LEU A 31 66.27 -12.12 0.91
CA LEU A 31 66.85 -13.48 1.11
C LEU A 31 66.63 -14.13 2.50
N LEU A 32 65.67 -15.07 2.55
CA LEU A 32 65.63 -16.32 3.35
C LEU A 32 64.37 -17.09 2.87
N ARG A 33 64.41 -18.07 1.94
CA ARG A 33 64.95 -19.45 1.93
C ARG A 33 64.49 -20.34 3.10
N SER A 34 63.43 -21.12 2.85
CA SER A 34 63.34 -22.61 2.96
C SER A 34 61.86 -23.02 2.81
N ALA A 35 61.44 -23.66 1.71
CA ALA A 35 61.52 -25.11 1.42
C ALA A 35 60.69 -25.97 2.42
N GLY A 36 59.73 -26.82 2.03
CA GLY A 36 59.31 -27.23 0.69
C GLY A 36 58.17 -28.27 0.71
N THR A 37 57.89 -28.78 -0.49
CA THR A 37 57.16 -30.03 -0.88
C THR A 37 55.66 -30.12 -0.53
N ALA A 38 54.69 -30.03 -1.45
CA ALA A 38 54.46 -30.62 -2.79
C ALA A 38 54.01 -32.09 -2.79
N LEU A 39 52.75 -32.31 -3.16
CA LEU A 39 52.18 -33.43 -3.95
C LEU A 39 50.69 -33.05 -4.19
N GLY A 40 50.08 -33.01 -5.38
CA GLY A 40 50.43 -33.55 -6.68
C GLY A 40 49.40 -34.61 -7.10
N LEU A 41 48.64 -34.31 -8.18
CA LEU A 41 47.80 -35.21 -9.02
C LEU A 41 46.46 -35.69 -8.45
N GLY A 42 45.36 -35.81 -9.20
CA GLY A 42 45.18 -35.66 -10.65
C GLY A 42 43.71 -35.84 -11.07
N LEU A 43 43.41 -35.38 -12.28
CA LEU A 43 42.15 -35.58 -12.99
C LEU A 43 41.90 -37.07 -13.29
N ALA A 44 40.64 -37.49 -13.25
CA ALA A 44 40.17 -38.65 -14.00
C ALA A 44 38.78 -38.37 -14.62
N VAL A 45 38.79 -38.32 -15.94
CA VAL A 45 37.64 -38.44 -16.84
C VAL A 45 37.13 -39.88 -16.78
N SER A 46 35.82 -40.10 -16.79
CA SER A 46 35.27 -41.38 -17.20
C SER A 46 34.00 -41.21 -18.02
N ALA A 47 34.16 -41.46 -19.32
CA ALA A 47 33.12 -41.82 -20.25
C ALA A 47 33.08 -43.35 -20.34
N CYS A 48 31.88 -43.92 -20.35
CA CYS A 48 31.63 -45.25 -20.89
C CYS A 48 30.31 -45.21 -21.66
N SER A 49 30.43 -45.34 -22.98
CA SER A 49 29.38 -45.70 -23.91
C SER A 49 29.41 -47.21 -24.12
N VAL A 50 28.26 -47.88 -24.04
CA VAL A 50 28.01 -49.13 -24.77
C VAL A 50 26.60 -49.09 -25.35
N ILE A 51 26.56 -49.38 -26.64
CA ILE A 51 25.43 -49.43 -27.56
C ILE A 51 24.65 -50.73 -27.34
N GLY A 52 23.32 -50.64 -27.31
CA GLY A 52 22.41 -51.78 -27.42
C GLY A 52 21.17 -51.35 -28.19
N THR A 53 21.10 -51.76 -29.46
CA THR A 53 19.99 -51.54 -30.38
C THR A 53 18.85 -52.54 -30.14
N SER A 54 17.63 -52.05 -29.94
CA SER A 54 16.39 -52.75 -30.31
C SER A 54 15.22 -51.76 -30.40
N GLU A 55 14.42 -51.91 -31.46
CA GLU A 55 13.33 -51.10 -31.99
C GLU A 55 12.17 -50.74 -31.02
N PRO A 56 11.31 -49.75 -31.36
CA PRO A 56 10.27 -49.23 -30.46
C PRO A 56 8.96 -50.03 -30.59
N PRO A 57 8.19 -50.24 -29.51
CA PRO A 57 6.78 -50.59 -29.66
C PRO A 57 5.97 -49.30 -29.84
N THR A 58 5.47 -49.13 -31.06
CA THR A 58 4.24 -48.40 -31.34
C THR A 58 3.10 -49.03 -30.56
N ALA A 59 2.59 -48.32 -29.56
CA ALA A 59 1.28 -48.58 -28.99
C ALA A 59 0.56 -47.24 -28.81
N ALA A 60 -0.24 -46.90 -29.81
CA ALA A 60 -1.27 -45.88 -29.69
C ALA A 60 -2.26 -46.34 -28.63
N SER A 61 -2.24 -45.70 -27.46
CA SER A 61 -3.30 -45.86 -26.46
C SER A 61 -4.16 -44.60 -26.49
N SER A 62 -5.23 -44.65 -27.26
CA SER A 62 -6.32 -43.68 -27.24
C SER A 62 -6.97 -43.68 -25.86
N VAL A 63 -6.75 -42.62 -25.08
CA VAL A 63 -7.49 -42.40 -23.83
C VAL A 63 -8.84 -41.76 -24.19
N PRO A 64 -9.99 -42.32 -23.76
CA PRO A 64 -11.29 -41.74 -24.03
C PRO A 64 -11.46 -40.40 -23.29
N SER A 65 -11.96 -39.40 -24.01
CA SER A 65 -12.50 -38.17 -23.42
C SER A 65 -13.76 -38.48 -22.62
N SER A 66 -13.66 -38.53 -21.29
CA SER A 66 -14.70 -38.09 -20.34
C SER A 66 -14.33 -38.47 -18.91
N VAL A 67 -13.56 -37.62 -18.25
CA VAL A 67 -13.54 -37.56 -16.78
C VAL A 67 -14.23 -36.25 -16.39
N PRO A 68 -15.27 -36.27 -15.54
CA PRO A 68 -15.85 -35.05 -15.00
C PRO A 68 -14.75 -34.25 -14.32
N ARG A 69 -14.56 -33.01 -14.75
CA ARG A 69 -13.62 -32.06 -14.13
C ARG A 69 -14.05 -31.87 -12.67
N VAL A 70 -13.42 -32.63 -11.76
CA VAL A 70 -13.29 -32.23 -10.36
C VAL A 70 -12.80 -30.79 -10.40
N VAL A 71 -13.52 -29.87 -9.76
CA VAL A 71 -13.17 -28.44 -9.67
C VAL A 71 -11.69 -28.35 -9.35
N GLY A 72 -10.89 -28.01 -10.36
CA GLY A 72 -9.44 -28.18 -10.32
C GLY A 72 -8.85 -27.36 -9.18
N ALA A 73 -7.89 -27.93 -8.45
CA ALA A 73 -7.12 -27.20 -7.47
C ALA A 73 -6.62 -25.88 -8.09
N GLN A 74 -6.91 -24.75 -7.42
CA GLN A 74 -6.52 -23.43 -7.91
C GLN A 74 -5.02 -23.40 -8.23
N THR A 75 -4.62 -22.72 -9.29
CA THR A 75 -3.19 -22.47 -9.56
C THR A 75 -2.61 -21.54 -8.48
N PRO A 76 -1.28 -21.51 -8.27
CA PRO A 76 -0.66 -20.55 -7.35
C PRO A 76 -1.05 -19.09 -7.65
N ALA A 77 -1.16 -18.72 -8.94
CA ALA A 77 -1.61 -17.39 -9.36
C ALA A 77 -3.07 -17.11 -8.98
N GLN A 78 -3.96 -18.10 -9.13
CA GLN A 78 -5.37 -17.97 -8.71
C GLN A 78 -5.51 -17.81 -7.20
N ARG A 79 -4.70 -18.53 -6.42
CA ARG A 79 -4.67 -18.38 -4.95
C ARG A 79 -4.18 -17.00 -4.53
N GLU A 80 -3.11 -16.52 -5.15
CA GLU A 80 -2.57 -15.20 -4.84
C GLU A 80 -3.54 -14.08 -5.24
N HIS A 81 -4.17 -14.20 -6.41
CA HIS A 81 -5.24 -13.27 -6.82
C HIS A 81 -6.37 -13.26 -5.80
N ALA A 82 -6.87 -14.42 -5.36
CA ALA A 82 -7.91 -14.51 -4.34
C ALA A 82 -7.48 -13.90 -3.00
N ARG A 83 -6.21 -14.09 -2.60
CA ARG A 83 -5.64 -13.48 -1.39
C ARG A 83 -5.60 -11.95 -1.50
N ILE A 84 -5.12 -11.42 -2.62
CA ILE A 84 -5.10 -9.98 -2.87
C ILE A 84 -6.52 -9.40 -2.83
N LEU A 85 -7.48 -10.06 -3.49
CA LEU A 85 -8.87 -9.62 -3.41
C LEU A 85 -9.37 -9.60 -1.97
N ALA A 86 -9.09 -10.63 -1.17
CA ALA A 86 -9.47 -10.64 0.24
C ALA A 86 -8.84 -9.47 1.01
N SER A 87 -7.53 -9.22 0.85
CA SER A 87 -6.81 -8.16 1.56
C SER A 87 -7.18 -6.73 1.11
N TYR A 88 -7.84 -6.56 -0.03
CA TYR A 88 -8.20 -5.24 -0.57
C TYR A 88 -9.71 -5.04 -0.75
N GLY A 89 -10.52 -5.82 -0.04
CA GLY A 89 -11.97 -5.61 0.00
C GLY A 89 -12.74 -6.16 -1.21
N GLY A 90 -12.09 -7.00 -2.02
CA GLY A 90 -12.62 -7.61 -3.22
C GLY A 90 -12.35 -6.81 -4.48
N ALA A 91 -12.86 -7.33 -5.61
CA ALA A 91 -12.85 -6.60 -6.87
C ALA A 91 -13.97 -5.56 -6.86
N TYR A 92 -13.66 -4.35 -7.33
CA TYR A 92 -14.66 -3.35 -7.67
C TYR A 92 -15.00 -3.48 -9.15
N GLN A 93 -16.29 -3.48 -9.48
CA GLN A 93 -16.77 -3.63 -10.85
C GLN A 93 -17.56 -2.40 -11.24
N ASP A 94 -17.17 -1.77 -12.35
CA ASP A 94 -17.90 -0.68 -12.98
C ASP A 94 -17.62 -0.75 -14.48
N PRO A 95 -18.64 -1.03 -15.33
CA PRO A 95 -18.40 -1.33 -16.73
C PRO A 95 -17.66 -0.22 -17.50
N ALA A 96 -17.94 1.05 -17.20
CA ALA A 96 -17.31 2.17 -17.89
C ALA A 96 -15.84 2.33 -17.48
N LEU A 97 -15.56 2.20 -16.18
CA LEU A 97 -14.19 2.20 -15.67
C LEU A 97 -13.40 0.99 -16.17
N ASP A 98 -13.99 -0.20 -16.13
CA ASP A 98 -13.34 -1.45 -16.55
C ASP A 98 -12.97 -1.40 -18.04
N GLU A 99 -13.87 -0.89 -18.89
CA GLU A 99 -13.61 -0.68 -20.32
C GLU A 99 -12.47 0.31 -20.55
N LEU A 100 -12.50 1.46 -19.86
CA LEU A 100 -11.45 2.48 -19.96
C LEU A 100 -10.08 1.90 -19.58
N LEU A 101 -9.98 1.25 -18.42
CA LEU A 101 -8.71 0.70 -17.91
C LEU A 101 -8.20 -0.45 -18.78
N ALA A 102 -9.08 -1.32 -19.27
CA ALA A 102 -8.70 -2.37 -20.20
C ALA A 102 -8.17 -1.79 -21.52
N GLY A 103 -8.80 -0.72 -22.03
CA GLY A 103 -8.33 0.01 -23.21
C GLY A 103 -6.95 0.63 -23.01
N VAL A 104 -6.73 1.30 -21.89
CA VAL A 104 -5.44 1.88 -21.50
C VAL A 104 -4.36 0.79 -21.40
N ALA A 105 -4.62 -0.28 -20.64
CA ALA A 105 -3.65 -1.36 -20.46
C ALA A 105 -3.30 -2.05 -21.78
N LYS A 106 -4.29 -2.29 -22.65
CA LYS A 106 -4.05 -2.86 -23.99
C LYS A 106 -3.15 -1.95 -24.84
N LYS A 107 -3.39 -0.64 -24.82
CA LYS A 107 -2.60 0.35 -25.57
C LYS A 107 -1.15 0.40 -25.07
N LEU A 108 -0.97 0.45 -23.74
CA LEU A 108 0.35 0.45 -23.09
C LEU A 108 1.12 -0.84 -23.33
N ALA A 109 0.47 -2.00 -23.16
CA ALA A 109 1.09 -3.32 -23.33
C ALA A 109 1.74 -3.47 -24.71
N ALA A 110 1.03 -3.04 -25.76
CA ALA A 110 1.49 -3.11 -27.16
C ALA A 110 2.78 -2.32 -27.44
N GLN A 111 3.11 -1.32 -26.62
CA GLN A 111 4.30 -0.47 -26.75
C GLN A 111 5.27 -0.59 -25.56
N SER A 112 4.98 -1.50 -24.63
CA SER A 112 5.82 -1.77 -23.47
C SER A 112 7.12 -2.47 -23.87
N ALA A 113 8.09 -2.51 -22.96
CA ALA A 113 9.33 -3.27 -23.18
C ALA A 113 9.12 -4.80 -23.20
N ARG A 114 7.95 -5.29 -22.79
CA ARG A 114 7.57 -6.72 -22.77
C ARG A 114 6.17 -6.92 -23.33
N PRO A 115 5.96 -6.72 -24.65
CA PRO A 115 4.66 -6.86 -25.29
C PRO A 115 4.16 -8.32 -25.34
N ASP A 116 5.02 -9.28 -25.03
CA ASP A 116 4.71 -10.70 -24.91
C ASP A 116 3.93 -11.06 -23.63
N ILE A 117 3.88 -10.14 -22.65
CA ILE A 117 3.13 -10.33 -21.41
C ILE A 117 1.67 -9.92 -21.61
N GLY A 118 0.74 -10.83 -21.31
CA GLY A 118 -0.68 -10.54 -21.29
C GLY A 118 -1.07 -9.80 -20.01
N TYR A 119 -1.26 -8.49 -20.08
CA TYR A 119 -1.64 -7.69 -18.92
C TYR A 119 -3.15 -7.73 -18.66
N ARG A 120 -3.54 -7.86 -17.38
CA ARG A 120 -4.94 -7.85 -16.94
C ARG A 120 -5.11 -6.88 -15.78
N VAL A 121 -6.00 -5.91 -15.91
CA VAL A 121 -6.28 -4.94 -14.85
C VAL A 121 -7.41 -5.45 -13.95
N THR A 122 -7.23 -5.33 -12.64
CA THR A 122 -8.26 -5.56 -11.62
C THR A 122 -8.37 -4.31 -10.74
N VAL A 123 -9.57 -3.74 -10.66
CA VAL A 123 -9.85 -2.64 -9.74
C VAL A 123 -10.13 -3.21 -8.34
N LEU A 124 -9.37 -2.74 -7.35
CA LEU A 124 -9.49 -3.16 -5.96
C LEU A 124 -10.46 -2.25 -5.19
N ASN A 125 -11.37 -2.86 -4.44
CA ASN A 125 -12.43 -2.16 -3.71
C ASN A 125 -11.95 -1.58 -2.38
N THR A 126 -11.00 -0.66 -2.43
CA THR A 126 -10.50 0.08 -1.27
C THR A 126 -10.27 1.55 -1.61
N PRO A 127 -10.49 2.49 -0.67
CA PRO A 127 -10.14 3.89 -0.83
C PRO A 127 -8.64 4.19 -0.70
N SER A 128 -7.82 3.24 -0.22
CA SER A 128 -6.36 3.41 -0.17
C SER A 128 -5.82 3.75 -1.55
N ILE A 129 -4.78 4.57 -1.66
CA ILE A 129 -4.20 4.99 -2.93
C ILE A 129 -3.08 4.00 -3.23
N ASN A 130 -3.34 2.92 -3.98
CA ASN A 130 -2.31 1.92 -4.27
C ASN A 130 -2.49 1.33 -5.69
N ALA A 131 -1.37 0.88 -6.25
CA ALA A 131 -1.32 0.12 -7.48
C ALA A 131 -0.07 -0.76 -7.45
N PHE A 132 -0.14 -1.95 -8.05
CA PHE A 132 1.00 -2.85 -8.16
C PHE A 132 0.78 -3.87 -9.27
N ALA A 133 1.87 -4.50 -9.72
CA ALA A 133 1.83 -5.60 -10.68
C ALA A 133 2.46 -6.88 -10.13
N LEU A 134 1.88 -8.02 -10.53
CA LEU A 134 2.51 -9.31 -10.38
C LEU A 134 3.39 -9.64 -11.60
N PRO A 135 4.44 -10.46 -11.45
CA PRO A 135 5.25 -10.93 -12.57
C PRO A 135 4.46 -11.66 -13.68
N SER A 136 3.25 -12.15 -13.37
CA SER A 136 2.32 -12.76 -14.33
C SER A 136 1.73 -11.78 -15.33
N GLY A 137 1.77 -10.47 -15.06
CA GLY A 137 1.08 -9.44 -15.83
C GLY A 137 -0.26 -9.01 -15.22
N ASP A 138 -0.67 -9.56 -14.08
CA ASP A 138 -1.84 -9.06 -13.34
C ASP A 138 -1.50 -7.69 -12.74
N LEU A 139 -2.26 -6.68 -13.13
CA LEU A 139 -2.17 -5.30 -12.67
C LEU A 139 -3.32 -5.02 -11.71
N TYR A 140 -3.01 -4.48 -10.55
CA TYR A 140 -3.97 -4.10 -9.53
C TYR A 140 -3.95 -2.59 -9.34
N ILE A 141 -5.12 -1.97 -9.30
CA ILE A 141 -5.29 -0.54 -9.10
C ILE A 141 -6.45 -0.30 -8.15
N THR A 142 -6.31 0.57 -7.15
CA THR A 142 -7.39 0.82 -6.20
C THR A 142 -8.35 1.91 -6.67
N ARG A 143 -9.57 1.93 -6.10
CA ARG A 143 -10.48 3.08 -6.25
C ARG A 143 -9.83 4.39 -5.82
N GLY A 144 -8.95 4.36 -4.81
CA GLY A 144 -8.20 5.55 -4.37
C GLY A 144 -7.34 6.18 -5.46
N VAL A 145 -6.59 5.37 -6.23
CA VAL A 145 -5.81 5.86 -7.39
C VAL A 145 -6.72 6.44 -8.45
N VAL A 146 -7.78 5.72 -8.82
CA VAL A 146 -8.74 6.17 -9.83
C VAL A 146 -9.42 7.47 -9.42
N ALA A 147 -9.81 7.61 -8.16
CA ALA A 147 -10.42 8.83 -7.63
C ALA A 147 -9.44 10.02 -7.63
N LEU A 148 -8.15 9.77 -7.37
CA LEU A 148 -7.13 10.81 -7.32
C LEU A 148 -6.72 11.32 -8.71
N ALA A 149 -6.64 10.43 -9.70
CA ALA A 149 -6.26 10.77 -11.07
C ALA A 149 -7.26 11.75 -11.72
N ASN A 150 -6.78 12.66 -12.55
CA ASN A 150 -7.59 13.74 -13.15
C ASN A 150 -7.82 13.61 -14.65
N ASP A 151 -7.16 12.65 -15.29
CA ASP A 151 -7.27 12.38 -16.71
C ASP A 151 -6.82 10.95 -17.05
N THR A 152 -7.11 10.47 -18.26
CA THR A 152 -6.74 9.11 -18.70
C THR A 152 -5.23 8.91 -18.69
N SER A 153 -4.46 9.96 -18.98
CA SER A 153 -2.99 9.88 -19.01
C SER A 153 -2.38 9.67 -17.62
N GLU A 154 -2.97 10.21 -16.55
CA GLU A 154 -2.50 9.99 -15.18
C GLU A 154 -2.68 8.53 -14.74
N VAL A 155 -3.82 7.90 -15.05
CA VAL A 155 -3.98 6.47 -14.78
C VAL A 155 -3.10 5.63 -15.70
N ALA A 156 -2.94 6.02 -16.97
CA ALA A 156 -2.00 5.37 -17.86
C ALA A 156 -0.56 5.45 -17.33
N ALA A 157 -0.16 6.56 -16.68
CA ALA A 157 1.16 6.71 -16.08
C ALA A 157 1.38 5.72 -14.94
N VAL A 158 0.39 5.54 -14.08
CA VAL A 158 0.43 4.52 -13.01
C VAL A 158 0.59 3.12 -13.60
N LEU A 159 -0.27 2.75 -14.56
CA LEU A 159 -0.19 1.41 -15.17
C LEU A 159 1.11 1.20 -15.94
N ALA A 160 1.62 2.22 -16.64
CA ALA A 160 2.90 2.15 -17.35
C ALA A 160 4.09 1.98 -16.41
N HIS A 161 4.04 2.63 -15.23
CA HIS A 161 5.02 2.45 -14.16
C HIS A 161 5.03 1.01 -13.63
N GLU A 162 3.85 0.45 -13.36
CA GLU A 162 3.73 -0.94 -12.92
C GLU A 162 4.19 -1.96 -13.98
N MET A 163 3.83 -1.74 -15.25
CA MET A 163 4.34 -2.54 -16.37
C MET A 163 5.86 -2.42 -16.50
N ALA A 164 6.44 -1.24 -16.20
CA ALA A 164 7.89 -1.05 -16.22
C ALA A 164 8.59 -1.87 -15.13
N HIS A 165 8.02 -1.96 -13.92
CA HIS A 165 8.53 -2.88 -12.88
C HIS A 165 8.52 -4.34 -13.32
N VAL A 166 7.47 -4.77 -14.02
CA VAL A 166 7.38 -6.13 -14.58
C VAL A 166 8.43 -6.34 -15.67
N ALA A 167 8.55 -5.38 -16.59
CA ALA A 167 9.48 -5.46 -17.70
C ALA A 167 10.95 -5.50 -17.23
N ALA A 168 11.31 -4.67 -16.26
CA ALA A 168 12.63 -4.62 -15.64
C ALA A 168 12.85 -5.72 -14.58
N ARG A 169 11.87 -6.59 -14.34
CA ARG A 169 11.96 -7.72 -13.39
C ARG A 169 12.30 -7.30 -11.96
N HIS A 170 11.96 -6.07 -11.55
CA HIS A 170 12.31 -5.52 -10.23
C HIS A 170 11.80 -6.37 -9.06
N ALA A 171 10.62 -7.01 -9.20
CA ALA A 171 10.08 -7.92 -8.20
C ALA A 171 10.94 -9.19 -8.02
N PHE A 172 11.52 -9.73 -9.10
CA PHE A 172 12.42 -10.88 -9.03
C PHE A 172 13.75 -10.51 -8.35
N GLU A 173 14.33 -9.36 -8.68
CA GLU A 173 15.55 -8.87 -8.03
C GLU A 173 15.35 -8.68 -6.53
N ARG A 174 14.19 -8.14 -6.14
CA ARG A 174 13.82 -7.97 -4.74
C ARG A 174 13.70 -9.31 -4.02
N ALA A 175 12.97 -10.26 -4.59
CA ALA A 175 12.83 -11.60 -4.02
C ALA A 175 14.19 -12.31 -3.87
N ASP A 176 15.12 -12.08 -4.80
CA ASP A 176 16.47 -12.60 -4.68
C ASP A 176 17.27 -11.93 -3.55
N ARG A 177 17.20 -10.59 -3.42
CA ARG A 177 17.78 -9.85 -2.29
C ARG A 177 17.21 -10.29 -0.95
N GLU A 178 15.90 -10.53 -0.86
CA GLU A 178 15.25 -11.06 0.34
C GLU A 178 15.78 -12.44 0.70
N ARG A 179 15.90 -13.35 -0.29
CA ARG A 179 16.47 -14.68 -0.08
C ARG A 179 17.92 -14.60 0.42
N GLN A 180 18.74 -13.74 -0.20
CA GLN A 180 20.11 -13.51 0.22
C GLN A 180 20.20 -12.92 1.64
N ALA A 181 19.36 -11.94 1.96
CA ALA A 181 19.28 -11.34 3.29
C ALA A 181 18.86 -12.36 4.36
N GLN A 182 17.93 -13.27 4.04
CA GLN A 182 17.56 -14.36 4.95
C GLN A 182 18.74 -15.33 5.20
N LEU A 183 19.55 -15.63 4.18
CA LEU A 183 20.75 -16.47 4.35
C LEU A 183 21.79 -15.78 5.25
N VAL A 184 22.09 -14.51 4.99
CA VAL A 184 23.02 -13.71 5.80
C VAL A 184 22.53 -13.58 7.24
N SER A 185 21.24 -13.31 7.42
CA SER A 185 20.65 -13.19 8.75
C SER A 185 20.80 -14.46 9.57
N ARG A 186 20.65 -15.66 8.97
CA ARG A 186 20.85 -16.94 9.67
C ARG A 186 22.30 -17.13 10.16
N VAL A 187 23.28 -16.61 9.43
CA VAL A 187 24.70 -16.65 9.82
C VAL A 187 24.97 -15.67 10.95
N VAL A 188 24.45 -14.44 10.85
CA VAL A 188 24.67 -13.37 11.84
C VAL A 188 23.92 -13.62 13.15
N SER A 189 22.73 -14.22 13.11
CA SER A 189 21.97 -14.62 14.31
C SER A 189 22.68 -15.71 15.13
N GLY A 190 23.64 -16.43 14.55
CA GLY A 190 24.51 -17.36 15.26
C GLY A 190 25.70 -16.69 15.98
N VAL A 191 25.93 -15.39 15.76
CA VAL A 191 27.09 -14.63 16.26
C VAL A 191 26.68 -13.51 17.23
N LEU A 192 25.48 -12.94 17.09
CA LEU A 192 24.96 -11.89 17.97
C LEU A 192 24.16 -12.48 19.15
N ASN A 193 24.61 -12.20 20.39
CA ASN A 193 23.97 -12.66 21.64
C ASN A 193 22.83 -11.77 22.15
N ASP A 194 22.30 -10.86 21.33
CA ASP A 194 21.17 -9.99 21.68
C ASP A 194 19.96 -10.26 20.76
N PRO A 195 18.97 -11.05 21.24
CA PRO A 195 17.77 -11.40 20.48
C PRO A 195 16.91 -10.19 20.08
N GLU A 196 16.90 -9.13 20.88
CA GLU A 196 16.03 -7.96 20.67
C GLU A 196 16.60 -7.04 19.58
N ALA A 197 17.91 -6.79 19.62
CA ALA A 197 18.61 -6.08 18.55
C ALA A 197 18.49 -6.82 17.20
N SER A 198 18.54 -8.16 17.24
CA SER A 198 18.39 -9.01 16.06
C SER A 198 16.97 -8.95 15.46
N ALA A 199 15.94 -8.99 16.31
CA ALA A 199 14.54 -8.86 15.88
C ALA A 199 14.24 -7.48 15.25
N LEU A 200 14.74 -6.40 15.85
CA LEU A 200 14.57 -5.05 15.32
C LEU A 200 15.32 -4.86 13.99
N ALA A 201 16.54 -5.39 13.87
CA ALA A 201 17.31 -5.36 12.63
C ALA A 201 16.59 -6.12 11.50
N LEU A 202 16.03 -7.28 11.82
CA LEU A 202 15.21 -8.08 10.90
C LEU A 202 13.95 -7.34 10.44
N ALA A 203 13.21 -6.70 11.36
CA ALA A 203 12.02 -5.93 11.02
C ALA A 203 12.36 -4.74 10.11
N LYS A 204 13.41 -3.98 10.43
CA LYS A 204 13.92 -2.88 9.58
C LYS A 204 14.37 -3.38 8.21
N SER A 205 15.05 -4.53 8.15
CA SER A 205 15.48 -5.15 6.91
C SER A 205 14.28 -5.56 6.04
N LYS A 206 13.27 -6.20 6.62
CA LYS A 206 12.03 -6.57 5.92
C LYS A 206 11.31 -5.34 5.36
N LEU A 207 11.16 -4.27 6.14
CA LEU A 207 10.53 -3.04 5.67
C LEU A 207 11.34 -2.37 4.55
N ALA A 208 12.67 -2.34 4.66
CA ALA A 208 13.54 -1.80 3.62
C ALA A 208 13.47 -2.61 2.32
N LEU A 209 13.38 -3.94 2.42
CA LEU A 209 13.24 -4.85 1.29
C LEU A 209 11.84 -4.79 0.65
N ALA A 210 10.81 -4.45 1.42
CA ALA A 210 9.44 -4.27 0.92
C ALA A 210 9.27 -3.04 0.00
N ARG A 211 10.24 -2.14 -0.06
CA ARG A 211 10.24 -0.96 -0.95
C ARG A 211 11.08 -1.20 -2.19
N PHE A 212 10.70 -0.62 -3.33
CA PHE A 212 11.62 -0.55 -4.45
C PHE A 212 12.77 0.42 -4.13
N SER A 213 13.96 0.10 -4.62
CA SER A 213 15.10 1.00 -4.48
C SER A 213 14.87 2.27 -5.32
N ARG A 214 15.51 3.38 -4.94
CA ARG A 214 15.46 4.64 -5.71
C ARG A 214 15.87 4.45 -7.17
N VAL A 215 16.84 3.58 -7.45
CA VAL A 215 17.29 3.28 -8.82
C VAL A 215 16.18 2.58 -9.62
N GLN A 216 15.52 1.60 -9.02
CA GLN A 216 14.41 0.86 -9.65
C GLN A 216 13.21 1.77 -9.92
N GLU A 217 12.88 2.69 -9.00
CA GLU A 217 11.81 3.68 -9.22
C GLU A 217 12.14 4.62 -10.38
N LEU A 218 13.37 5.12 -10.47
CA LEU A 218 13.78 6.02 -11.55
C LEU A 218 13.83 5.31 -12.91
N GLU A 219 14.25 4.05 -12.95
CA GLU A 219 14.20 3.23 -14.16
C GLU A 219 12.75 2.99 -14.62
N ALA A 220 11.86 2.65 -13.67
CA ALA A 220 10.44 2.46 -13.93
C ALA A 220 9.77 3.76 -14.42
N ASP A 221 10.06 4.90 -13.79
CA ASP A 221 9.58 6.23 -14.21
C ASP A 221 10.01 6.51 -15.66
N GLN A 222 11.30 6.32 -15.99
CA GLN A 222 11.82 6.58 -17.32
C GLN A 222 11.20 5.66 -18.39
N LEU A 223 11.06 4.37 -18.11
CA LEU A 223 10.46 3.42 -19.04
C LEU A 223 8.96 3.67 -19.21
N GLY A 224 8.26 3.99 -18.12
CA GLY A 224 6.86 4.38 -18.12
C GLY A 224 6.62 5.62 -18.98
N ILE A 225 7.37 6.70 -18.75
CA ILE A 225 7.27 7.95 -19.51
C ILE A 225 7.51 7.74 -21.02
N ARG A 226 8.49 6.90 -21.40
CA ARG A 226 8.71 6.53 -22.81
C ARG A 226 7.52 5.76 -23.38
N THR A 227 6.90 4.89 -22.61
CA THR A 227 5.74 4.10 -23.03
C THR A 227 4.51 4.98 -23.22
N LEU A 228 4.28 5.96 -22.33
CA LEU A 228 3.23 6.97 -22.49
C LEU A 228 3.39 7.73 -23.80
N ALA A 229 4.60 8.23 -24.07
CA ALA A 229 4.86 8.98 -25.30
C ALA A 229 4.60 8.16 -26.57
N LYS A 230 5.06 6.90 -26.60
CA LYS A 230 4.84 5.99 -27.75
C LYS A 230 3.36 5.67 -27.99
N THR A 231 2.53 5.78 -26.96
CA THR A 231 1.10 5.49 -27.03
C THR A 231 0.26 6.77 -27.18
N GLY A 232 0.89 7.93 -27.30
CA GLY A 232 0.21 9.22 -27.46
C GLY A 232 -0.49 9.73 -26.20
N TYR A 233 -0.20 9.15 -25.02
CA TYR A 233 -0.58 9.73 -23.74
C TYR A 233 0.40 10.84 -23.34
N ASP A 234 -0.05 11.76 -22.49
CA ASP A 234 0.76 12.88 -22.01
C ASP A 234 1.97 12.38 -21.19
N PRO A 235 3.23 12.55 -21.64
CA PRO A 235 4.41 12.11 -20.91
C PRO A 235 4.61 12.82 -19.56
N TYR A 236 3.98 14.00 -19.36
CA TYR A 236 4.03 14.73 -18.10
C TYR A 236 3.10 14.14 -17.02
N ALA A 237 2.30 13.13 -17.36
CA ALA A 237 1.29 12.57 -16.46
C ALA A 237 1.87 11.91 -15.21
N ALA A 238 3.03 11.24 -15.33
CA ALA A 238 3.73 10.70 -14.18
C ALA A 238 4.06 11.79 -13.15
N GLY A 239 4.62 12.92 -13.61
CA GLY A 239 4.96 14.05 -12.72
C GLY A 239 3.74 14.68 -12.06
N ARG A 240 2.62 14.84 -12.78
CA ARG A 240 1.37 15.37 -12.21
C ARG A 240 0.77 14.44 -11.18
N PHE A 241 0.69 13.14 -11.48
CA PHE A 241 0.12 12.16 -10.57
C PHE A 241 0.98 12.01 -9.30
N LEU A 242 2.31 11.98 -9.41
CA LEU A 242 3.22 12.06 -8.27
C LEU A 242 2.95 13.30 -7.39
N GLY A 243 2.69 14.46 -8.01
CA GLY A 243 2.28 15.67 -7.30
C GLY A 243 0.94 15.52 -6.58
N SER A 244 -0.06 14.91 -7.22
CA SER A 244 -1.36 14.62 -6.60
C SER A 244 -1.24 13.68 -5.40
N MET A 245 -0.41 12.64 -5.49
CA MET A 245 -0.14 11.73 -4.36
C MET A 245 0.54 12.46 -3.21
N ALA A 246 1.55 13.29 -3.49
CA ALA A 246 2.21 14.08 -2.45
C ALA A 246 1.22 15.02 -1.74
N ARG A 247 0.29 15.66 -2.46
CA ARG A 247 -0.77 16.48 -1.86
C ARG A 247 -1.75 15.66 -1.03
N ALA A 248 -2.17 14.49 -1.52
CA ALA A 248 -3.04 13.58 -0.79
C ALA A 248 -2.41 13.08 0.52
N ALA A 249 -1.14 12.67 0.48
CA ALA A 249 -0.40 12.24 1.66
C ALA A 249 -0.22 13.37 2.69
N ASN A 250 0.07 14.59 2.23
CA ASN A 250 0.17 15.76 3.10
C ASN A 250 -1.17 16.09 3.78
N LEU A 251 -2.29 16.02 3.05
CA LEU A 251 -3.62 16.22 3.63
C LEU A 251 -3.92 15.13 4.67
N ARG A 252 -3.64 13.87 4.35
CA ARG A 252 -3.84 12.72 5.23
C ARG A 252 -3.00 12.85 6.53
N ALA A 253 -1.74 13.26 6.42
CA ALA A 253 -0.88 13.53 7.58
C ALA A 253 -1.42 14.66 8.46
N ARG A 254 -1.95 15.75 7.86
CA ARG A 254 -2.58 16.87 8.58
C ARG A 254 -3.91 16.50 9.25
N MET A 255 -4.52 15.41 8.82
CA MET A 255 -5.69 14.82 9.45
C MET A 255 -5.34 13.84 10.57
N GLY A 256 -4.05 13.59 10.84
CA GLY A 256 -3.59 12.62 11.84
C GLY A 256 -3.71 11.15 11.39
N ALA A 257 -4.06 10.91 10.12
CA ALA A 257 -4.17 9.57 9.54
C ALA A 257 -2.80 9.04 9.07
N ASN A 258 -1.84 8.89 9.98
CA ASN A 258 -0.53 8.27 9.68
C ASN A 258 -0.58 6.73 9.79
N GLY A 259 -1.74 6.12 9.55
CA GLY A 259 -1.97 4.67 9.69
C GLY A 259 -1.02 3.80 8.85
N GLU A 260 -0.86 2.55 9.29
CA GLU A 260 0.05 1.53 8.74
C GLU A 260 -0.46 0.85 7.46
N THR A 261 -1.57 1.31 6.86
CA THR A 261 -2.06 0.74 5.61
C THR A 261 -1.01 0.90 4.50
N PRO A 262 -0.70 -0.17 3.75
CA PRO A 262 0.17 -0.08 2.59
C PRO A 262 -0.41 0.86 1.52
N ASP A 263 0.00 2.11 1.59
CA ASP A 263 -0.25 3.13 0.57
C ASP A 263 0.79 3.02 -0.56
N PHE A 264 0.49 3.53 -1.75
CA PHE A 264 1.41 3.56 -2.89
C PHE A 264 2.76 4.14 -2.48
N LEU A 265 2.78 5.18 -1.64
CA LEU A 265 4.00 5.81 -1.16
C LEU A 265 4.84 4.94 -0.21
N SER A 266 4.24 3.92 0.39
CA SER A 266 4.96 2.95 1.23
C SER A 266 5.83 2.03 0.40
N THR A 267 5.42 1.68 -0.82
CA THR A 267 6.16 0.80 -1.75
C THR A 267 6.91 1.59 -2.84
N HIS A 268 6.36 2.74 -3.25
CA HIS A 268 6.83 3.66 -4.30
C HIS A 268 6.90 5.12 -3.78
N PRO A 269 7.94 5.50 -3.01
CA PRO A 269 8.00 6.84 -2.43
C PRO A 269 7.99 7.96 -3.50
N SER A 270 7.08 8.93 -3.39
CA SER A 270 7.06 10.13 -4.23
C SER A 270 8.03 11.17 -3.69
N THR A 271 9.23 11.25 -4.25
CA THR A 271 10.21 12.28 -3.87
C THR A 271 10.08 13.52 -4.76
N PRO A 272 10.39 14.72 -4.26
CA PRO A 272 10.47 15.92 -5.10
C PRO A 272 11.40 15.73 -6.31
N GLU A 273 12.46 14.95 -6.14
CA GLU A 273 13.38 14.57 -7.21
C GLU A 273 12.69 13.74 -8.30
N ARG A 274 11.91 12.71 -7.95
CA ARG A 274 11.17 11.91 -8.94
C ARG A 274 10.23 12.78 -9.77
N VAL A 275 9.52 13.70 -9.13
CA VAL A 275 8.66 14.67 -9.84
C VAL A 275 9.49 15.51 -10.82
N GLN A 276 10.63 16.04 -10.38
CA GLN A 276 11.50 16.85 -11.23
C GLN A 276 12.07 16.05 -12.42
N LEU A 277 12.57 14.84 -12.16
CA LEU A 277 13.13 13.96 -13.19
C LEU A 277 12.07 13.46 -14.16
N ALA A 278 10.85 13.18 -13.69
CA ALA A 278 9.73 12.83 -14.55
C ALA A 278 9.37 13.98 -15.51
N VAL A 279 9.33 15.22 -15.00
CA VAL A 279 9.09 16.42 -15.81
C VAL A 279 10.22 16.67 -16.81
N GLN A 280 11.49 16.46 -16.40
CA GLN A 280 12.64 16.58 -17.30
C GLN A 280 12.62 15.51 -18.40
N GLY A 281 12.36 14.25 -18.04
CA GLY A 281 12.22 13.14 -18.97
C GLY A 281 11.12 13.38 -20.00
N ALA A 282 9.96 13.88 -19.56
CA ALA A 282 8.87 14.27 -20.45
C ALA A 282 9.30 15.38 -21.44
N ARG A 283 9.97 16.43 -20.95
CA ARG A 283 10.48 17.56 -21.79
C ARG A 283 11.44 17.11 -22.89
N HIS A 284 12.24 16.08 -22.64
CA HIS A 284 13.15 15.55 -23.65
C HIS A 284 12.44 14.78 -24.77
N ILE A 285 11.19 14.36 -24.56
CA ILE A 285 10.44 13.58 -25.53
C ILE A 285 9.48 14.47 -26.33
N ALA A 286 8.69 15.30 -25.64
CA ALA A 286 7.69 16.13 -26.27
C ALA A 286 7.41 17.41 -25.45
N PRO A 287 7.00 18.52 -26.09
CA PRO A 287 6.46 19.67 -25.37
C PRO A 287 5.13 19.30 -24.67
N PRO A 288 4.72 20.03 -23.62
CA PRO A 288 3.42 19.80 -22.98
C PRO A 288 2.27 19.95 -23.96
N ASN A 289 1.38 18.96 -24.02
CA ASN A 289 0.16 18.99 -24.82
C ASN A 289 -1.08 18.74 -23.95
N PRO A 290 -1.86 19.78 -23.59
CA PRO A 290 -3.07 19.61 -22.80
C PRO A 290 -4.14 18.72 -23.46
N GLU A 291 -4.20 18.63 -24.79
CA GLU A 291 -5.18 17.82 -25.52
C GLU A 291 -4.90 16.31 -25.39
N ALA A 292 -3.64 15.93 -25.16
CA ALA A 292 -3.25 14.52 -24.98
C ALA A 292 -3.73 13.89 -23.67
N ARG A 293 -4.35 14.68 -22.78
CA ARG A 293 -4.78 14.23 -21.45
C ARG A 293 -6.01 13.33 -21.47
N ASP A 294 -6.92 13.54 -22.43
CA ASP A 294 -8.21 12.84 -22.52
C ASP A 294 -9.03 12.91 -21.22
N LYS A 295 -9.12 14.12 -20.66
CA LYS A 295 -9.75 14.38 -19.36
C LYS A 295 -11.24 14.08 -19.34
N ASP A 296 -11.96 14.42 -20.41
CA ASP A 296 -13.42 14.34 -20.43
C ASP A 296 -13.94 12.90 -20.46
N ALA A 297 -13.30 12.02 -21.23
CA ALA A 297 -13.64 10.60 -21.26
C ALA A 297 -13.35 9.95 -19.90
N PHE A 298 -12.19 10.27 -19.31
CA PHE A 298 -11.84 9.81 -17.97
C PHE A 298 -12.89 10.22 -16.93
N LEU A 299 -13.22 11.51 -16.87
CA LEU A 299 -14.20 12.03 -15.91
C LEU A 299 -15.58 11.39 -16.12
N ALA A 300 -16.01 11.16 -17.37
CA ALA A 300 -17.26 10.47 -17.64
C ALA A 300 -17.26 9.02 -17.12
N ALA A 301 -16.15 8.29 -17.31
CA ALA A 301 -16.03 6.89 -16.89
C ALA A 301 -15.99 6.70 -15.36
N ILE A 302 -15.51 7.69 -14.61
CA ILE A 302 -15.45 7.61 -13.13
C ILE A 302 -16.65 8.27 -12.43
N ASN A 303 -17.56 8.88 -13.18
CA ASN A 303 -18.71 9.55 -12.59
C ASN A 303 -19.64 8.52 -11.94
N GLY A 304 -19.90 8.67 -10.65
CA GLY A 304 -20.75 7.78 -9.87
C GLY A 304 -20.02 6.64 -9.17
N ILE A 305 -18.70 6.45 -9.37
CA ILE A 305 -17.97 5.40 -8.63
C ILE A 305 -17.97 5.70 -7.13
N VAL A 306 -17.90 4.65 -6.30
CA VAL A 306 -17.83 4.79 -4.85
C VAL A 306 -16.55 5.54 -4.46
N TYR A 307 -16.69 6.58 -3.63
CA TYR A 307 -15.62 7.35 -3.02
C TYR A 307 -15.51 7.01 -1.53
N GLY A 308 -14.28 6.88 -1.01
CA GLY A 308 -14.08 6.49 0.38
C GLY A 308 -14.44 5.01 0.63
N ASP A 309 -14.83 4.68 1.86
CA ASP A 309 -15.15 3.31 2.22
C ASP A 309 -16.42 2.79 1.50
N ASP A 310 -16.44 1.49 1.19
CA ASP A 310 -17.65 0.82 0.73
C ASP A 310 -18.53 0.46 1.94
N PRO A 311 -19.81 0.85 1.99
CA PRO A 311 -20.73 0.49 3.08
C PRO A 311 -20.75 -1.01 3.40
N ARG A 312 -20.50 -1.87 2.41
CA ARG A 312 -20.46 -3.32 2.62
C ARG A 312 -19.28 -3.78 3.47
N GLN A 313 -18.23 -2.95 3.58
CA GLN A 313 -17.03 -3.19 4.38
C GLN A 313 -17.04 -2.35 5.69
N GLY A 314 -18.06 -1.53 5.89
CA GLY A 314 -18.10 -0.53 6.95
C GLY A 314 -17.52 0.82 6.54
N LEU A 315 -17.95 1.87 7.23
CA LEU A 315 -17.68 3.26 6.90
C LEU A 315 -17.15 4.02 8.10
N VAL A 316 -16.12 4.81 7.89
CA VAL A 316 -15.64 5.81 8.84
C VAL A 316 -16.31 7.16 8.55
N ARG A 317 -16.84 7.78 9.60
CA ARG A 317 -17.39 9.15 9.63
C ARG A 317 -16.83 9.88 10.85
N GLY A 318 -15.72 10.58 10.65
CA GLY A 318 -14.96 11.17 11.75
C GLY A 318 -14.45 10.09 12.70
N ARG A 319 -14.95 10.09 13.94
CA ARG A 319 -14.62 9.08 14.97
C ARG A 319 -15.58 7.89 14.99
N ARG A 320 -16.65 7.93 14.20
CA ARG A 320 -17.69 6.89 14.20
C ARG A 320 -17.42 5.89 13.09
N PHE A 321 -17.44 4.61 13.43
CA PHE A 321 -17.48 3.51 12.49
C PHE A 321 -18.90 2.95 12.41
N VAL A 322 -19.37 2.66 11.20
CA VAL A 322 -20.72 2.15 10.91
C VAL A 322 -20.59 0.99 9.95
N HIS A 323 -21.08 -0.19 10.31
CA HIS A 323 -21.08 -1.35 9.44
C HIS A 323 -22.52 -1.83 9.18
N PRO A 324 -23.20 -1.35 8.12
CA PRO A 324 -24.62 -1.66 7.88
C PRO A 324 -24.89 -3.15 7.63
N VAL A 325 -23.94 -3.87 7.00
CA VAL A 325 -24.09 -5.31 6.74
C VAL A 325 -23.95 -6.16 8.01
N LEU A 326 -22.94 -5.88 8.84
CA LEU A 326 -22.75 -6.54 10.14
C LEU A 326 -23.64 -5.96 11.25
N GLY A 327 -24.36 -4.88 10.97
CA GLY A 327 -25.40 -4.34 11.84
C GLY A 327 -24.90 -3.63 13.10
N PHE A 328 -23.69 -3.08 13.14
CA PHE A 328 -23.15 -2.41 14.34
C PHE A 328 -22.50 -1.05 14.06
N THR A 329 -22.31 -0.28 15.14
CA THR A 329 -21.55 0.96 15.15
C THR A 329 -20.67 1.05 16.39
N LEU A 330 -19.56 1.78 16.26
CA LEU A 330 -18.60 2.07 17.33
C LEU A 330 -18.16 3.53 17.20
N THR A 331 -17.92 4.21 18.32
CA THR A 331 -17.32 5.55 18.35
C THR A 331 -15.96 5.49 19.03
N ALA A 332 -14.90 5.79 18.30
CA ALA A 332 -13.54 5.86 18.82
C ALA A 332 -13.36 7.04 19.79
N PRO A 333 -12.38 6.98 20.71
CA PRO A 333 -12.12 8.09 21.64
C PRO A 333 -11.81 9.41 20.94
N GLU A 334 -11.95 10.53 21.65
CA GLU A 334 -11.63 11.84 21.09
C GLU A 334 -10.18 11.93 20.58
N GLY A 335 -9.99 12.60 19.44
CA GLY A 335 -8.69 12.74 18.79
C GLY A 335 -8.22 11.51 18.01
N PHE A 336 -8.96 10.39 18.03
CA PHE A 336 -8.66 9.25 17.19
C PHE A 336 -9.02 9.52 15.73
N VAL A 337 -8.14 9.05 14.85
CA VAL A 337 -8.34 9.03 13.42
C VAL A 337 -8.45 7.57 13.01
N LEU A 338 -9.60 7.23 12.45
CA LEU A 338 -9.95 5.87 12.09
C LEU A 338 -9.62 5.58 10.63
N GLU A 339 -9.29 4.32 10.38
CA GLU A 339 -9.09 3.79 9.05
C GLU A 339 -9.67 2.38 8.97
N ASN A 340 -10.54 2.17 7.97
CA ASN A 340 -11.10 0.87 7.70
C ASN A 340 -10.20 0.08 6.75
N THR A 341 -9.94 -1.18 7.08
CA THR A 341 -9.21 -2.11 6.22
C THR A 341 -10.07 -3.36 5.99
N SER A 342 -9.62 -4.24 5.11
CA SER A 342 -10.30 -5.52 4.85
C SER A 342 -10.30 -6.48 6.05
N GLU A 343 -9.31 -6.37 6.93
CA GLU A 343 -9.09 -7.31 8.04
C GLU A 343 -9.50 -6.74 9.39
N ALA A 344 -9.41 -5.41 9.56
CA ALA A 344 -9.72 -4.73 10.81
C ALA A 344 -10.04 -3.25 10.61
N LEU A 345 -10.78 -2.67 11.56
CA LEU A 345 -10.79 -1.23 11.76
C LEU A 345 -9.60 -0.86 12.66
N VAL A 346 -8.75 0.05 12.20
CA VAL A 346 -7.61 0.55 12.97
C VAL A 346 -7.78 2.03 13.27
N GLY A 347 -7.13 2.52 14.32
CA GLY A 347 -7.13 3.94 14.61
C GLY A 347 -5.91 4.38 15.40
N VAL A 348 -5.49 5.62 15.17
CA VAL A 348 -4.38 6.25 15.89
C VAL A 348 -4.89 7.46 16.64
N GLY A 349 -4.52 7.58 17.91
CA GLY A 349 -4.90 8.66 18.81
C GLY A 349 -3.71 9.50 19.28
N PRO A 350 -3.97 10.58 20.02
CA PRO A 350 -2.94 11.43 20.60
C PRO A 350 -2.05 10.64 21.58
N GLY A 351 -0.80 11.06 21.76
CA GLY A 351 0.11 10.41 22.71
C GLY A 351 0.62 9.03 22.28
N GLY A 352 0.45 8.66 21.01
CA GLY A 352 0.84 7.36 20.47
C GLY A 352 -0.13 6.23 20.80
N TYR A 353 -1.38 6.57 21.19
CA TYR A 353 -2.42 5.58 21.37
C TYR A 353 -2.81 4.95 20.03
N ALA A 354 -3.19 3.68 20.09
CA ALA A 354 -3.69 2.96 18.91
C ALA A 354 -4.92 2.13 19.29
N MET A 355 -5.76 1.85 18.30
CA MET A 355 -6.88 0.93 18.44
C MET A 355 -6.98 -0.03 17.27
N ARG A 356 -7.49 -1.23 17.55
CA ARG A 356 -7.83 -2.24 16.55
C ARG A 356 -9.15 -2.89 16.92
N LEU A 357 -10.04 -3.03 15.95
CA LEU A 357 -11.26 -3.83 16.03
C LEU A 357 -11.19 -4.86 14.91
N ASP A 358 -11.22 -6.14 15.26
CA ASP A 358 -11.38 -7.24 14.31
C ASP A 358 -12.54 -8.16 14.72
N ALA A 359 -12.89 -9.09 13.84
CA ALA A 359 -13.94 -10.08 14.08
C ALA A 359 -13.45 -11.49 13.73
N GLU A 360 -13.87 -12.47 14.53
CA GLU A 360 -13.61 -13.89 14.28
C GLU A 360 -14.80 -14.73 14.78
N LYS A 361 -14.99 -15.90 14.17
CA LYS A 361 -16.16 -16.73 14.46
C LYS A 361 -16.15 -17.28 15.88
N VAL A 362 -17.33 -17.29 16.51
CA VAL A 362 -17.59 -17.94 17.81
C VAL A 362 -17.15 -19.41 17.76
N SER A 363 -17.34 -20.11 16.63
CA SER A 363 -16.89 -21.51 16.48
C SER A 363 -15.38 -21.72 16.63
N LYS A 364 -14.56 -20.68 16.43
CA LYS A 364 -13.11 -20.72 16.66
C LYS A 364 -12.73 -20.22 18.04
N LEU A 365 -13.35 -19.12 18.49
CA LEU A 365 -12.95 -18.44 19.73
C LEU A 365 -13.69 -18.90 20.98
N GLY A 366 -14.90 -19.43 20.85
CA GLY A 366 -15.76 -19.79 21.98
C GLY A 366 -16.49 -18.57 22.54
N THR A 367 -16.64 -18.50 23.86
CA THR A 367 -17.27 -17.37 24.56
C THR A 367 -16.38 -16.11 24.53
N PRO A 368 -16.91 -14.91 24.80
CA PRO A 368 -16.10 -13.69 24.94
C PRO A 368 -14.94 -13.82 25.94
N GLN A 369 -15.14 -14.51 27.05
CA GLN A 369 -14.12 -14.76 28.07
C GLN A 369 -13.01 -15.65 27.50
N GLU A 370 -13.39 -16.80 26.92
CA GLU A 370 -12.44 -17.72 26.28
C GLU A 370 -11.66 -17.05 25.13
N ALA A 371 -12.30 -16.13 24.41
CA ALA A 371 -11.67 -15.35 23.35
C ALA A 371 -10.55 -14.45 23.87
N LEU A 372 -10.71 -13.87 25.08
CA LEU A 372 -9.66 -13.09 25.74
C LEU A 372 -8.56 -13.99 26.32
N GLU A 373 -8.92 -15.13 26.91
CA GLU A 373 -7.98 -16.12 27.46
C GLU A 373 -7.08 -16.74 26.38
N LYS A 374 -7.62 -16.97 25.18
CA LYS A 374 -6.84 -17.43 24.01
C LYS A 374 -5.82 -16.39 23.50
N GLY A 375 -5.90 -15.15 23.98
CA GLY A 375 -5.02 -14.06 23.60
C GLY A 375 -5.55 -13.23 22.42
N VAL A 376 -5.44 -11.90 22.57
CA VAL A 376 -5.88 -10.93 21.56
C VAL A 376 -4.70 -10.24 20.86
N VAL A 377 -3.58 -10.15 21.55
CA VAL A 377 -2.32 -9.58 21.05
C VAL A 377 -1.22 -10.62 21.24
N GLU A 378 -0.51 -10.93 20.16
CA GLU A 378 0.56 -11.94 20.17
C GLU A 378 1.65 -11.58 21.19
N GLY A 379 2.05 -12.56 22.01
CA GLY A 379 3.08 -12.35 23.03
C GLY A 379 2.61 -11.60 24.28
N THR A 380 1.29 -11.49 24.51
CA THR A 380 0.73 -10.91 25.75
C THR A 380 -0.23 -11.89 26.42
N GLU A 381 -0.31 -11.81 27.76
CA GLU A 381 -1.34 -12.48 28.54
C GLU A 381 -2.38 -11.46 29.00
N VAL A 382 -3.65 -11.84 28.96
CA VAL A 382 -4.76 -11.01 29.42
C VAL A 382 -5.07 -11.34 30.88
N SER A 383 -4.98 -10.34 31.74
CA SER A 383 -5.38 -10.41 33.15
C SER A 383 -6.68 -9.64 33.39
N ASP A 384 -7.22 -9.76 34.60
CA ASP A 384 -8.38 -8.99 35.07
C ASP A 384 -9.60 -9.14 34.14
N ILE A 385 -9.85 -10.39 33.70
CA ILE A 385 -10.95 -10.70 32.78
C ILE A 385 -12.27 -10.66 33.55
N GLU A 386 -13.14 -9.74 33.16
CA GLU A 386 -14.44 -9.51 33.78
C GLU A 386 -15.56 -9.70 32.76
N PRO A 387 -16.58 -10.54 33.05
CA PRO A 387 -17.80 -10.58 32.27
C PRO A 387 -18.51 -9.22 32.24
N ALA A 388 -19.06 -8.86 31.09
CA ALA A 388 -19.77 -7.60 30.89
C ALA A 388 -20.94 -7.76 29.92
N GLN A 389 -21.74 -6.70 29.82
CA GLN A 389 -22.67 -6.53 28.72
C GLN A 389 -22.43 -5.17 28.06
N ILE A 390 -22.31 -5.17 26.74
CA ILE A 390 -22.08 -3.96 25.93
C ILE A 390 -23.23 -3.85 24.94
N GLY A 391 -24.04 -2.80 25.00
CA GLY A 391 -25.20 -2.66 24.11
C GLY A 391 -26.19 -3.85 24.17
N GLY A 392 -26.31 -4.50 25.33
CA GLY A 392 -27.14 -5.71 25.52
C GLY A 392 -26.52 -7.01 25.01
N MET A 393 -25.28 -6.98 24.52
CA MET A 393 -24.56 -8.14 24.00
C MET A 393 -23.64 -8.75 25.07
N PRO A 394 -23.50 -10.10 25.13
CA PRO A 394 -22.51 -10.75 25.97
C PRO A 394 -21.10 -10.26 25.63
N ALA A 395 -20.34 -9.89 26.65
CA ALA A 395 -19.00 -9.39 26.47
C ALA A 395 -18.07 -9.81 27.62
N ALA A 396 -16.78 -9.62 27.41
CA ALA A 396 -15.76 -9.66 28.45
C ALA A 396 -14.78 -8.50 28.23
N LEU A 397 -14.27 -7.93 29.32
CA LEU A 397 -13.20 -6.93 29.29
C LEU A 397 -11.98 -7.48 30.03
N GLY A 398 -10.78 -7.06 29.65
CA GLY A 398 -9.55 -7.42 30.33
C GLY A 398 -8.45 -6.39 30.12
N VAL A 399 -7.30 -6.63 30.73
CA VAL A 399 -6.06 -5.86 30.50
C VAL A 399 -4.97 -6.81 30.04
N ALA A 400 -4.37 -6.55 28.88
CA ALA A 400 -3.15 -7.24 28.48
C ALA A 400 -1.94 -6.35 28.76
N ARG A 401 -0.83 -6.92 29.23
CA ARG A 401 0.42 -6.19 29.48
C ARG A 401 1.54 -6.79 28.64
N GLY A 402 2.15 -5.96 27.80
CA GLY A 402 3.40 -6.24 27.11
C GLY A 402 4.57 -5.52 27.78
N ARG A 403 5.76 -5.59 27.17
CA ARG A 403 6.98 -4.98 27.72
C ARG A 403 6.91 -3.45 27.84
N ASP A 404 6.44 -2.77 26.79
CA ASP A 404 6.39 -1.30 26.69
C ASP A 404 4.96 -0.76 26.53
N TRP A 405 3.96 -1.64 26.51
CA TRP A 405 2.58 -1.32 26.17
C TRP A 405 1.61 -2.03 27.10
N THR A 406 0.56 -1.31 27.49
CA THR A 406 -0.60 -1.86 28.17
C THR A 406 -1.81 -1.73 27.26
N PHE A 407 -2.63 -2.78 27.23
CA PHE A 407 -3.78 -2.88 26.35
C PHE A 407 -5.07 -3.03 27.15
N ARG A 408 -6.04 -2.17 26.91
CA ARG A 408 -7.43 -2.43 27.30
C ARG A 408 -8.07 -3.25 26.19
N VAL A 409 -8.53 -4.45 26.53
CA VAL A 409 -9.15 -5.38 25.57
C VAL A 409 -10.61 -5.63 25.91
N ALA A 410 -11.44 -5.81 24.89
CA ALA A 410 -12.80 -6.27 25.01
C ALA A 410 -13.10 -7.31 23.93
N ALA A 411 -13.87 -8.34 24.28
CA ALA A 411 -14.48 -9.27 23.35
C ALA A 411 -16.00 -9.10 23.47
N ILE A 412 -16.69 -8.88 22.35
CA ILE A 412 -18.13 -8.63 22.30
C ILE A 412 -18.75 -9.61 21.32
N GLN A 413 -19.69 -10.42 21.77
CA GLN A 413 -20.39 -11.37 20.91
C GLN A 413 -21.60 -10.71 20.25
N LEU A 414 -21.61 -10.71 18.92
CA LEU A 414 -22.72 -10.24 18.11
C LEU A 414 -23.02 -11.30 17.05
N ASP A 415 -24.18 -11.94 17.19
CA ASP A 415 -24.59 -13.08 16.36
C ASP A 415 -23.54 -14.22 16.44
N ASP A 416 -23.01 -14.69 15.31
CA ASP A 416 -22.02 -15.79 15.25
C ASP A 416 -20.56 -15.32 15.30
N ASP A 417 -20.32 -14.03 15.56
CA ASP A 417 -19.00 -13.41 15.54
C ASP A 417 -18.62 -12.81 16.91
N ILE A 418 -17.35 -12.95 17.27
CA ILE A 418 -16.72 -12.25 18.39
C ILE A 418 -15.93 -11.08 17.82
N TYR A 419 -16.33 -9.87 18.21
CA TYR A 419 -15.64 -8.64 17.90
C TYR A 419 -14.61 -8.35 18.99
N ARG A 420 -13.34 -8.28 18.63
CA ARG A 420 -12.25 -8.01 19.58
C ARG A 420 -11.76 -6.59 19.39
N LEU A 421 -11.91 -5.78 20.44
CA LEU A 421 -11.49 -4.40 20.48
C LEU A 421 -10.27 -4.26 21.39
N VAL A 422 -9.18 -3.71 20.84
CA VAL A 422 -7.90 -3.53 21.53
C VAL A 422 -7.55 -2.05 21.49
N PHE A 423 -7.27 -1.46 22.66
CA PHE A 423 -6.70 -0.12 22.76
C PHE A 423 -5.32 -0.21 23.40
N ALA A 424 -4.31 0.33 22.72
CA ALA A 424 -2.92 0.34 23.17
C ALA A 424 -2.53 1.71 23.72
N ALA A 425 -1.86 1.72 24.88
CA ALA A 425 -1.22 2.88 25.47
C ALA A 425 0.12 2.47 26.10
N ARG A 426 1.09 3.40 26.18
CA ARG A 426 2.34 3.13 26.91
C ARG A 426 2.10 2.91 28.40
N GLU A 427 1.18 3.68 28.96
CA GLU A 427 0.72 3.58 30.34
C GLU A 427 -0.80 3.73 30.36
N LEU A 428 -1.49 2.79 31.00
CA LEU A 428 -2.95 2.80 31.11
C LEU A 428 -3.35 3.47 32.44
N THR A 429 -3.35 4.80 32.46
CA THR A 429 -3.83 5.58 33.62
C THR A 429 -5.35 5.42 33.79
N PRO A 430 -5.91 5.68 34.99
CA PRO A 430 -7.36 5.61 35.20
C PRO A 430 -8.18 6.47 34.22
N GLU A 431 -7.68 7.65 33.85
CA GLU A 431 -8.35 8.55 32.90
C GLU A 431 -8.32 7.98 31.47
N THR A 432 -7.19 7.40 31.07
CA THR A 432 -7.05 6.78 29.74
C THR A 432 -7.90 5.52 29.65
N ASP A 433 -7.93 4.72 30.71
CA ASP A 433 -8.78 3.55 30.83
C ASP A 433 -10.27 3.89 30.72
N ALA A 434 -10.70 4.93 31.42
CA ALA A 434 -12.08 5.40 31.37
C ALA A 434 -12.50 5.79 29.93
N ARG A 435 -11.63 6.48 29.19
CA ARG A 435 -11.89 6.84 27.78
C ARG A 435 -11.98 5.62 26.87
N PHE A 436 -11.12 4.62 27.06
CA PHE A 436 -11.19 3.38 26.28
C PHE A 436 -12.45 2.57 26.60
N ARG A 437 -12.85 2.51 27.88
CA ARG A 437 -14.09 1.87 28.30
C ARG A 437 -15.32 2.59 27.75
N GLU A 438 -15.33 3.92 27.70
CA GLU A 438 -16.41 4.69 27.07
C GLU A 438 -16.55 4.35 25.57
N ALA A 439 -15.42 4.26 24.85
CA ALA A 439 -15.43 3.84 23.46
C ALA A 439 -15.96 2.40 23.29
N ILE A 440 -15.53 1.45 24.15
CA ILE A 440 -16.08 0.08 24.17
C ILE A 440 -17.60 0.11 24.37
N GLN A 441 -18.09 0.89 25.34
CA GLN A 441 -19.52 1.01 25.64
C GLN A 441 -20.35 1.63 24.52
N SER A 442 -19.71 2.37 23.61
CA SER A 442 -20.38 2.91 22.42
C SER A 442 -20.70 1.85 21.36
N PHE A 443 -20.14 0.63 21.48
CA PHE A 443 -20.44 -0.48 20.57
C PHE A 443 -21.89 -0.92 20.74
N ARG A 444 -22.68 -0.83 19.67
CA ARG A 444 -24.09 -1.22 19.68
C ARG A 444 -24.58 -1.65 18.31
N ARG A 445 -25.72 -2.35 18.29
CA ARG A 445 -26.46 -2.60 17.05
C ARG A 445 -26.92 -1.28 16.41
N LEU A 446 -26.94 -1.27 15.08
CA LEU A 446 -27.56 -0.20 14.29
C LEU A 446 -29.09 -0.33 14.35
N THR A 447 -29.77 0.81 14.32
CA THR A 447 -31.22 0.81 14.08
C THR A 447 -31.52 0.60 12.59
N SER A 448 -32.73 0.17 12.25
CA SER A 448 -33.14 0.02 10.85
C SER A 448 -33.03 1.34 10.06
N GLU A 449 -33.31 2.48 10.72
CA GLU A 449 -33.16 3.81 10.13
C GLU A 449 -31.69 4.15 9.85
N GLU A 450 -30.77 3.80 10.75
CA GLU A 450 -29.34 3.99 10.53
C GLU A 450 -28.81 3.11 9.40
N VAL A 451 -29.31 1.87 9.26
CA VAL A 451 -28.95 0.99 8.13
C VAL A 451 -29.40 1.60 6.80
N ILE A 452 -30.63 2.10 6.72
CA ILE A 452 -31.20 2.68 5.49
C ILE A 452 -30.55 4.02 5.11
N SER A 453 -30.22 4.85 6.11
CA SER A 453 -29.60 6.16 5.88
C SER A 453 -28.09 6.07 5.56
N THR A 454 -27.46 4.92 5.77
CA THR A 454 -26.05 4.70 5.46
C THR A 454 -25.85 4.57 3.94
N ARG A 455 -25.60 5.70 3.27
CA ARG A 455 -25.33 5.76 1.82
C ARG A 455 -23.82 5.81 1.51
N PRO A 456 -23.37 5.15 0.42
CA PRO A 456 -22.00 5.30 -0.04
C PRO A 456 -21.77 6.72 -0.53
N GLN A 457 -20.62 7.30 -0.18
CA GLN A 457 -20.16 8.49 -0.88
C GLN A 457 -19.80 8.11 -2.31
N ARG A 458 -20.08 9.00 -3.26
CA ARG A 458 -19.79 8.79 -4.68
C ARG A 458 -19.07 9.99 -5.26
N LEU A 459 -18.18 9.72 -6.22
CA LEU A 459 -17.68 10.78 -7.08
C LEU A 459 -18.81 11.29 -7.95
N SER A 460 -18.90 12.61 -8.05
CA SER A 460 -19.79 13.28 -8.98
C SER A 460 -18.98 14.24 -9.82
N VAL A 461 -19.14 14.18 -11.14
CA VAL A 461 -18.53 15.12 -12.07
C VAL A 461 -19.51 16.24 -12.34
N ILE A 462 -19.10 17.46 -11.98
CA ILE A 462 -19.88 18.67 -12.19
C ILE A 462 -19.23 19.55 -13.25
N THR A 463 -20.05 20.37 -13.89
CA THR A 463 -19.61 21.49 -14.73
C THR A 463 -19.72 22.77 -13.92
N VAL A 464 -18.61 23.47 -13.74
CA VAL A 464 -18.55 24.73 -13.00
C VAL A 464 -19.48 25.76 -13.64
N LYS A 465 -20.40 26.32 -12.86
CA LYS A 465 -21.32 27.38 -13.28
C LYS A 465 -20.67 28.77 -13.13
N PRO A 466 -21.11 29.78 -13.90
CA PRO A 466 -20.68 31.16 -13.69
C PRO A 466 -20.90 31.60 -12.24
N GLY A 467 -19.86 32.14 -11.61
CA GLY A 467 -19.89 32.62 -10.22
C GLY A 467 -19.66 31.56 -9.13
N GLU A 468 -19.47 30.28 -9.47
CA GLU A 468 -19.06 29.28 -8.49
C GLU A 468 -17.58 29.45 -8.10
N SER A 469 -17.28 29.26 -6.81
CA SER A 469 -15.93 29.28 -6.24
C SER A 469 -15.59 27.90 -5.67
N ILE A 470 -14.32 27.67 -5.34
CA ILE A 470 -13.88 26.42 -4.70
C ILE A 470 -14.62 26.22 -3.37
N GLU A 471 -14.79 27.30 -2.61
CA GLU A 471 -15.50 27.31 -1.33
C GLU A 471 -16.98 26.97 -1.50
N SER A 472 -17.65 27.56 -2.50
CA SER A 472 -19.08 27.29 -2.71
C SER A 472 -19.34 25.85 -3.17
N ILE A 473 -18.43 25.26 -3.94
CA ILE A 473 -18.49 23.86 -4.35
C ILE A 473 -18.18 22.94 -3.15
N ALA A 474 -17.12 23.22 -2.41
CA ALA A 474 -16.68 22.42 -1.27
C ALA A 474 -17.74 22.39 -0.15
N ALA A 475 -18.47 23.48 0.06
CA ALA A 475 -19.57 23.55 1.04
C ALA A 475 -20.74 22.58 0.75
N ARG A 476 -20.84 22.05 -0.48
CA ARG A 476 -21.85 21.05 -0.86
C ARG A 476 -21.39 19.60 -0.66
N MET A 477 -20.11 19.39 -0.34
CA MET A 477 -19.54 18.06 -0.11
C MET A 477 -19.94 17.55 1.28
N PRO A 478 -20.01 16.23 1.50
CA PRO A 478 -20.42 15.62 2.77
C PRO A 478 -19.31 15.66 3.85
N PHE A 479 -18.36 16.60 3.76
CA PHE A 479 -17.24 16.72 4.69
C PHE A 479 -17.44 17.90 5.62
N SER A 480 -17.48 17.62 6.93
CA SER A 480 -17.52 18.63 7.99
C SER A 480 -16.16 19.27 8.25
N ASP A 481 -15.07 18.65 7.77
CA ASP A 481 -13.70 19.12 7.95
C ASP A 481 -12.92 19.15 6.63
N ARG A 482 -12.09 20.19 6.46
CA ARG A 482 -11.13 20.34 5.35
C ARG A 482 -11.72 20.13 3.95
N ALA A 483 -13.00 20.48 3.74
CA ALA A 483 -13.70 20.23 2.48
C ALA A 483 -13.01 20.92 1.28
N VAL A 484 -12.50 22.13 1.49
CA VAL A 484 -11.74 22.88 0.48
C VAL A 484 -10.44 22.15 0.11
N GLU A 485 -9.63 21.75 1.10
CA GLU A 485 -8.40 21.00 0.81
C GLU A 485 -8.68 19.67 0.12
N ARG A 486 -9.75 18.95 0.51
CA ARG A 486 -10.17 17.71 -0.14
C ARG A 486 -10.55 17.95 -1.60
N LEU A 487 -11.32 19.00 -1.89
CA LEU A 487 -11.71 19.35 -3.26
C LEU A 487 -10.50 19.68 -4.13
N LEU A 488 -9.54 20.43 -3.59
CA LEU A 488 -8.29 20.78 -4.26
C LEU A 488 -7.44 19.54 -4.57
N VAL A 489 -7.21 18.69 -3.55
CA VAL A 489 -6.45 17.43 -3.71
C VAL A 489 -7.12 16.54 -4.75
N LEU A 490 -8.44 16.35 -4.63
CA LEU A 490 -9.21 15.52 -5.54
C LEU A 490 -9.02 15.97 -6.99
N ASN A 491 -8.97 17.28 -7.25
CA ASN A 491 -8.86 17.82 -8.61
C ASN A 491 -7.43 18.16 -9.05
N GLY A 492 -6.41 17.78 -8.26
CA GLY A 492 -5.01 18.09 -8.55
C GLY A 492 -4.71 19.60 -8.60
N MET A 493 -5.48 20.41 -7.87
CA MET A 493 -5.41 21.87 -7.88
C MET A 493 -4.56 22.39 -6.71
N GLU A 494 -3.85 23.49 -6.95
CA GLU A 494 -3.10 24.21 -5.91
C GLU A 494 -4.02 25.16 -5.12
N PRO A 495 -3.68 25.48 -3.86
CA PRO A 495 -4.36 26.53 -3.11
C PRO A 495 -4.42 27.86 -3.88
N GLY A 496 -5.59 28.49 -3.92
CA GLY A 496 -5.81 29.74 -4.67
C GLY A 496 -6.03 29.56 -6.18
N ALA A 497 -6.15 28.32 -6.69
CA ALA A 497 -6.55 28.09 -8.06
C ALA A 497 -7.91 28.75 -8.37
N GLN A 498 -8.04 29.33 -9.56
CA GLN A 498 -9.29 29.93 -10.02
C GLN A 498 -10.10 28.92 -10.84
N LEU A 499 -11.42 28.97 -10.70
CA LEU A 499 -12.34 28.15 -11.49
C LEU A 499 -12.76 28.90 -12.76
N THR A 500 -12.86 28.15 -13.86
CA THR A 500 -13.40 28.67 -15.13
C THR A 500 -14.81 28.10 -15.34
N ALA A 501 -15.77 28.95 -15.68
CA ALA A 501 -17.12 28.47 -16.03
C ALA A 501 -17.04 27.49 -17.23
N GLY A 502 -17.80 26.39 -17.16
CA GLY A 502 -17.74 25.29 -18.13
C GLY A 502 -16.66 24.24 -17.84
N GLN A 503 -15.74 24.48 -16.90
CA GLN A 503 -14.75 23.48 -16.49
C GLN A 503 -15.44 22.28 -15.84
N LYS A 504 -15.08 21.06 -16.27
CA LYS A 504 -15.47 19.84 -15.54
C LYS A 504 -14.51 19.56 -14.40
N MET A 505 -15.07 19.19 -13.25
CA MET A 505 -14.32 18.82 -12.05
C MET A 505 -15.07 17.79 -11.21
N LYS A 506 -14.33 17.09 -10.36
CA LYS A 506 -14.85 16.08 -9.43
C LYS A 506 -15.30 16.76 -8.14
N THR A 507 -16.41 16.28 -7.58
CA THR A 507 -16.88 16.54 -6.21
C THR A 507 -17.31 15.21 -5.58
N VAL A 508 -17.70 15.23 -4.31
CA VAL A 508 -18.22 14.07 -3.59
C VAL A 508 -19.65 14.36 -3.13
N VAL A 509 -20.53 13.37 -3.29
CA VAL A 509 -21.94 13.41 -2.87
C VAL A 509 -22.31 12.13 -2.09
N GLU A 510 -23.42 12.15 -1.34
CA GLU A 510 -23.99 11.00 -0.62
C GLU A 510 -25.32 10.51 -1.23
#